data_AF-A0A2A2JQ52-F1
#
_entry.id   AF-A0A2A2JQ52-F1
#
_cell.length_a   1.000
_cell.length_b   1.000
_cell.length_c   1.000
_cell.angle_alpha   90.00
_cell.angle_beta   90.00
_cell.angle_gamma   90.00
#
_symmetry.space_group_name_H-M   'P 1'
#
loop_
_entity.id
_entity.type
_entity.pdbx_description
1 polymer ?
#
loop_
_entity_poly.entity_id
_entity_poly.type
_entity_poly.pdbx_seq_one_letter_code
_entity_poly.pdbx_strand_id
1 'polypeptide(L)'
;MHVKNLHWIVVEDDNKTSVAVERILYRSGISYVYLHTTTEKGMPSRGWAHRNLAIKYAIDNYKPGRKAVLYFADDDNTYDIRLFDKYIRRVKNIGFWAVGLSGSAKVEAPKVNGSGTIVAWDVVFAPKRDFAIDMAGFAVNMKLMHKTK
;
A
#
# COMPACT_ATOMS: atom_id res chain seq x y z
N MET A 1 -5.10 -1.06 19.67
CA MET A 1 -4.60 -1.33 18.30
C MET A 1 -4.61 -2.84 18.05
N HIS A 2 -5.20 -3.30 16.95
CA HIS A 2 -5.42 -4.75 16.68
C HIS A 2 -4.31 -5.43 15.85
N VAL A 3 -3.50 -4.65 15.14
CA VAL A 3 -2.47 -5.16 14.23
C VAL A 3 -1.08 -4.93 14.85
N LYS A 4 -0.40 -6.01 15.28
CA LYS A 4 0.92 -5.92 15.94
C LYS A 4 2.02 -5.56 14.95
N ASN A 5 3.13 -4.94 15.36
CA ASN A 5 4.27 -4.67 14.48
C ASN A 5 3.86 -3.98 13.16
N LEU A 6 3.05 -2.92 13.28
CA LEU A 6 2.68 -2.02 12.19
C LEU A 6 3.38 -0.69 12.42
N HIS A 7 3.98 -0.15 11.36
CA HIS A 7 4.49 1.22 11.35
C HIS A 7 3.75 1.98 10.24
N TRP A 8 3.09 3.06 10.61
CA TRP A 8 2.24 3.83 9.70
C TRP A 8 3.04 4.97 9.07
N ILE A 9 3.17 4.96 7.75
CA ILE A 9 3.75 6.09 7.00
C ILE A 9 2.57 6.92 6.50
N VAL A 10 2.37 8.09 7.11
CA VAL A 10 1.30 9.02 6.72
C VAL A 10 1.93 10.18 5.98
N VAL A 11 1.42 10.48 4.78
CA VAL A 11 1.90 11.58 3.95
C VAL A 11 0.73 12.49 3.62
N GLU A 12 0.76 13.72 4.12
CA GLU A 12 -0.26 14.73 3.85
C GLU A 12 0.01 15.45 2.52
N ASP A 13 -1.08 15.76 1.79
CA ASP A 13 -1.05 16.56 0.56
C ASP A 13 -1.13 18.05 0.89
N ASP A 14 -0.03 18.56 1.42
CA ASP A 14 0.16 19.98 1.69
C ASP A 14 1.67 20.31 1.78
N ASN A 15 1.99 21.60 1.76
CA ASN A 15 3.34 22.13 1.93
C ASN A 15 3.89 21.99 3.35
N LYS A 16 3.09 21.50 4.30
CA LYS A 16 3.47 21.27 5.70
C LYS A 16 2.54 20.26 6.34
N THR A 17 2.92 19.73 7.50
CA THR A 17 2.03 18.91 8.32
C THR A 17 0.99 19.75 9.07
N SER A 18 -0.20 19.16 9.26
CA SER A 18 -1.29 19.72 10.05
C SER A 18 -1.27 19.26 11.51
N VAL A 19 -1.44 20.20 12.43
CA VAL A 19 -1.58 19.93 13.87
C VAL A 19 -2.77 19.02 14.17
N ALA A 20 -3.84 19.08 13.37
CA ALA A 20 -5.03 18.26 13.59
C ALA A 20 -4.73 16.78 13.34
N VAL A 21 -4.06 16.47 12.24
CA VAL A 21 -3.66 15.10 11.87
C VAL A 21 -2.57 14.60 12.81
N GLU A 22 -1.58 15.42 13.15
CA GLU A 22 -0.53 15.06 14.12
C GLU A 22 -1.13 14.62 15.46
N ARG A 23 -2.13 15.36 15.97
CA ARG A 23 -2.85 15.00 17.20
C ARG A 23 -3.58 13.66 17.09
N ILE A 24 -4.13 13.33 15.92
CA ILE A 24 -4.78 12.02 15.69
C ILE A 24 -3.72 10.91 15.73
N LEU A 25 -2.60 11.09 15.04
CA LEU A 25 -1.50 10.12 15.00
C LEU A 25 -0.93 9.88 16.39
N TYR A 26 -0.67 10.96 17.16
CA TYR A 26 -0.18 10.87 18.53
C TYR A 26 -1.14 10.06 19.43
N ARG A 27 -2.45 10.38 19.40
CA ARG A 27 -3.46 9.67 20.21
C ARG A 27 -3.71 8.24 19.77
N SER A 28 -3.38 7.87 18.53
CA SER A 28 -3.60 6.52 18.02
C SER A 28 -2.76 5.46 18.74
N GLY A 29 -1.61 5.84 19.30
CA GLY A 29 -0.62 4.93 19.89
C GLY A 29 0.06 4.00 18.88
N ILE A 30 -0.18 4.20 17.59
CA ILE A 30 0.46 3.45 16.50
C ILE A 30 1.88 4.00 16.32
N SER A 31 2.87 3.15 16.04
CA SER A 31 4.18 3.66 15.60
C SER A 31 4.01 4.29 14.22
N TYR A 32 4.41 5.55 14.04
CA TYR A 32 4.22 6.25 12.76
C TYR A 32 5.43 7.10 12.38
N VAL A 33 5.48 7.48 11.11
CA VAL A 33 6.16 8.68 10.62
C VAL A 33 5.12 9.55 9.92
N TYR A 34 5.27 10.86 10.06
CA TYR A 34 4.38 11.82 9.46
C TYR A 34 5.18 12.74 8.54
N LEU A 35 4.86 12.67 7.25
CA LEU A 35 5.52 13.37 6.17
C LEU A 35 4.48 14.26 5.46
N HIS A 36 4.96 15.16 4.61
CA HIS A 36 4.11 15.95 3.74
C HIS A 36 4.79 16.15 2.40
N THR A 37 4.01 16.31 1.35
CA THR A 37 4.45 16.74 0.02
C THR A 37 3.25 17.31 -0.70
N THR A 38 3.48 18.04 -1.79
CA THR A 38 2.39 18.43 -2.69
C THR A 38 2.40 17.58 -3.94
N THR A 39 1.25 17.43 -4.58
CA THR A 39 1.19 16.91 -5.95
C THR A 39 1.92 17.85 -6.92
N GLU A 40 2.95 17.36 -7.60
CA GLU A 40 3.70 18.13 -8.61
C GLU A 40 2.81 18.49 -9.82
N LYS A 41 3.04 19.67 -10.41
CA LYS A 41 2.32 20.10 -11.61
C LYS A 41 2.57 19.12 -12.76
N GLY A 42 1.49 18.61 -13.37
CA GLY A 42 1.56 17.66 -14.49
C GLY A 42 1.59 16.19 -14.08
N MET A 43 1.66 15.90 -12.77
CA MET A 43 1.50 14.53 -12.25
C MET A 43 0.03 14.20 -12.00
N PRO A 44 -0.37 12.91 -12.05
CA PRO A 44 -1.72 12.50 -11.68
C PRO A 44 -2.12 13.04 -10.31
N SER A 45 -3.34 13.57 -10.23
CA SER A 45 -3.80 14.40 -9.11
C SER A 45 -3.95 13.69 -7.75
N ARG A 46 -3.78 12.37 -7.67
CA ARG A 46 -4.05 11.61 -6.44
C ARG A 46 -2.90 10.70 -6.02
N GLY A 47 -2.23 11.10 -4.94
CA GLY A 47 -1.40 10.21 -4.13
C GLY A 47 -0.07 9.78 -4.76
N TRP A 48 0.28 10.19 -5.99
CA TRP A 48 1.49 9.72 -6.65
C TRP A 48 2.77 10.21 -5.96
N ALA A 49 2.91 11.52 -5.78
CA ALA A 49 4.04 12.12 -5.07
C ALA A 49 4.16 11.58 -3.63
N HIS A 50 3.01 11.43 -2.96
CA HIS A 50 2.88 10.90 -1.60
C HIS A 50 3.39 9.46 -1.47
N ARG A 51 2.93 8.57 -2.35
CA ARG A 51 3.38 7.17 -2.38
C ARG A 51 4.86 7.08 -2.71
N ASN A 52 5.37 7.90 -3.63
CA ASN A 52 6.80 7.94 -3.94
C ASN A 52 7.65 8.39 -2.75
N LEU A 53 7.22 9.44 -2.03
CA LEU A 53 7.90 9.90 -0.82
C LEU A 53 7.87 8.81 0.27
N ALA A 54 6.73 8.14 0.47
CA ALA A 54 6.61 7.02 1.40
C ALA A 54 7.52 5.84 1.04
N ILE A 55 7.59 5.48 -0.25
CA ILE A 55 8.50 4.43 -0.76
C ILE A 55 9.95 4.83 -0.51
N LYS A 56 10.34 6.07 -0.83
CA LYS A 56 11.69 6.58 -0.57
C LYS A 56 12.04 6.50 0.91
N TYR A 57 11.16 7.01 1.77
CA TYR A 57 11.33 6.91 3.22
C TYR A 57 11.51 5.46 3.67
N ALA A 58 10.67 4.54 3.19
CA ALA A 58 10.75 3.13 3.55
C ALA A 58 12.08 2.50 3.10
N ILE A 59 12.54 2.79 1.88
CA ILE A 59 13.81 2.30 1.34
C ILE A 59 15.00 2.82 2.16
N ASP A 60 14.99 4.10 2.53
CA ASP A 60 16.11 4.77 3.19
C ASP A 60 16.20 4.42 4.69
N ASN A 61 15.06 4.16 5.36
CA ASN A 61 15.02 3.98 6.81
C ASN A 61 14.89 2.51 7.27
N TYR A 62 14.42 1.60 6.41
CA TYR A 62 14.33 0.19 6.76
C TYR A 62 15.58 -0.57 6.33
N LYS A 63 16.29 -1.15 7.31
CA LYS A 63 17.53 -1.88 7.07
C LYS A 63 17.31 -3.09 6.13
N PRO A 64 18.18 -3.29 5.12
CA PRO A 64 18.23 -4.52 4.36
C PRO A 64 18.31 -5.74 5.29
N GLY A 65 17.53 -6.78 4.98
CA GLY A 65 17.48 -8.02 5.78
C GLY A 65 16.45 -8.02 6.92
N ARG A 66 15.88 -6.87 7.31
CA ARG A 66 14.73 -6.85 8.23
C ARG A 66 13.49 -7.35 7.49
N LYS A 67 12.76 -8.29 8.10
CA LYS A 67 11.46 -8.76 7.55
C LYS A 67 10.43 -7.63 7.65
N ALA A 68 10.12 -7.02 6.52
CA ALA A 68 9.12 -5.96 6.40
C ALA A 68 8.39 -6.06 5.05
N VAL A 69 7.13 -5.66 5.06
CA VAL A 69 6.27 -5.62 3.87
C VAL A 69 5.64 -4.23 3.82
N LEU A 70 5.72 -3.58 2.67
CA LEU A 70 5.09 -2.31 2.38
C LEU A 70 3.71 -2.57 1.75
N TYR A 71 2.69 -1.92 2.30
CA TYR A 71 1.32 -1.98 1.82
C TYR A 71 0.78 -0.56 1.65
N PHE A 72 0.09 -0.31 0.53
CA PHE A 72 -0.53 0.98 0.24
C PHE A 72 -1.99 0.93 0.69
N ALA A 73 -2.32 1.76 1.66
CA ALA A 73 -3.67 1.85 2.22
C ALA A 73 -4.18 3.29 2.12
N ASP A 74 -5.08 3.55 1.19
CA ASP A 74 -5.78 4.82 1.07
C ASP A 74 -6.71 5.02 2.30
N ASP A 75 -6.96 6.26 2.69
CA ASP A 75 -7.58 6.65 3.97
C ASP A 75 -9.11 6.48 4.00
N ASP A 76 -9.73 6.28 2.85
CA ASP A 76 -11.17 6.09 2.64
C ASP A 76 -11.58 4.61 2.48
N ASN A 77 -10.62 3.69 2.46
CA ASN A 77 -10.86 2.26 2.32
C ASN A 77 -11.16 1.56 3.65
N THR A 78 -11.82 0.40 3.55
CA THR A 78 -12.09 -0.48 4.70
C THR A 78 -11.20 -1.70 4.68
N TYR A 79 -10.56 -2.00 5.82
CA TYR A 79 -9.60 -3.10 5.93
C TYR A 79 -9.96 -4.08 7.04
N ASP A 80 -10.07 -5.36 6.68
CA ASP A 80 -10.22 -6.45 7.64
C ASP A 80 -8.87 -6.78 8.30
N ILE A 81 -8.84 -6.97 9.61
CA ILE A 81 -7.62 -7.32 10.37
C ILE A 81 -6.95 -8.59 9.81
N ARG A 82 -7.74 -9.54 9.28
CA ARG A 82 -7.25 -10.76 8.63
C ARG A 82 -6.34 -10.46 7.44
N LEU A 83 -6.55 -9.36 6.72
CA LEU A 83 -5.69 -8.95 5.61
C LEU A 83 -4.24 -8.79 6.07
N PHE A 84 -4.04 -8.09 7.18
CA PHE A 84 -2.71 -7.85 7.73
C PHE A 84 -2.08 -9.13 8.28
N ASP A 85 -2.83 -9.90 9.07
CA ASP A 85 -2.28 -11.03 9.81
C ASP A 85 -2.14 -12.32 8.99
N LYS A 86 -3.05 -12.57 8.05
CA LYS A 86 -3.06 -13.80 7.25
C LYS A 86 -2.45 -13.64 5.86
N TYR A 87 -2.39 -12.43 5.31
CA TYR A 87 -1.94 -12.20 3.93
C TYR A 87 -0.70 -11.30 3.86
N ILE A 88 -0.80 -10.00 4.20
CA ILE A 88 0.28 -9.01 4.03
C ILE A 88 1.58 -9.49 4.69
N ARG A 89 1.53 -9.93 5.95
CA ARG A 89 2.73 -10.42 6.68
C ARG A 89 3.41 -11.63 6.05
N ARG A 90 2.72 -12.38 5.20
CA ARG A 90 3.22 -13.61 4.56
C ARG A 90 3.80 -13.37 3.17
N VAL A 91 3.75 -12.13 2.66
CA VAL A 91 4.29 -11.79 1.34
C VAL A 91 5.80 -12.03 1.28
N LYS A 92 6.22 -12.91 0.36
CA LYS A 92 7.65 -13.24 0.14
C LYS A 92 8.33 -12.28 -0.82
N ASN A 93 7.67 -11.91 -1.93
CA ASN A 93 8.16 -10.98 -2.94
C ASN A 93 7.11 -9.89 -3.21
N ILE A 94 6.05 -10.23 -3.93
CA ILE A 94 4.85 -9.40 -4.12
C ILE A 94 3.65 -10.32 -3.87
N GLY A 95 2.66 -9.84 -3.13
CA GLY A 95 1.41 -10.54 -2.89
C GLY A 95 0.25 -9.79 -3.52
N PHE A 96 -0.72 -10.52 -4.07
CA PHE A 96 -1.91 -9.98 -4.71
C PHE A 96 -3.16 -10.63 -4.12
N TRP A 97 -4.26 -9.89 -4.02
CA TRP A 97 -5.56 -10.39 -3.54
C TRP A 97 -6.72 -9.62 -4.18
N ALA A 98 -7.93 -10.14 -3.98
CA ALA A 98 -9.14 -9.51 -4.46
C ALA A 98 -9.46 -8.21 -3.68
N VAL A 99 -10.02 -7.23 -4.38
CA VAL A 99 -10.49 -5.96 -3.82
C VAL A 99 -11.98 -5.80 -4.12
N GLY A 100 -12.76 -5.51 -3.08
CA GLY A 100 -14.19 -5.27 -3.23
C GLY A 100 -14.48 -3.84 -3.67
N LEU A 101 -15.58 -3.64 -4.40
CA LEU A 101 -16.08 -2.33 -4.84
C LEU A 101 -15.05 -1.49 -5.63
N SER A 102 -14.19 -2.15 -6.40
CA SER A 102 -13.12 -1.53 -7.21
C SER A 102 -13.51 -1.48 -8.69
N GLY A 103 -13.07 -0.44 -9.42
CA GLY A 103 -13.12 -0.41 -10.89
C GLY A 103 -14.51 -0.59 -11.50
N SER A 104 -15.56 -0.17 -10.78
CA SER A 104 -16.99 -0.38 -11.11
C SER A 104 -17.49 -1.83 -10.99
N ALA A 105 -16.65 -2.76 -10.50
CA ALA A 105 -17.01 -4.14 -10.20
C ALA A 105 -17.33 -4.33 -8.71
N LYS A 106 -18.14 -5.35 -8.40
CA LYS A 106 -18.35 -5.76 -7.00
C LYS A 106 -17.06 -6.29 -6.37
N VAL A 107 -16.27 -7.00 -7.15
CA VAL A 107 -14.96 -7.53 -6.78
C VAL A 107 -14.08 -7.53 -8.03
N GLU A 108 -12.84 -7.07 -7.87
CA GLU A 108 -11.74 -7.25 -8.83
C GLU A 108 -10.72 -8.21 -8.23
N ALA A 109 -10.19 -9.16 -9.01
CA ALA A 109 -9.33 -10.21 -8.45
C ALA A 109 -8.29 -10.76 -9.44
N PRO A 110 -7.12 -11.25 -8.97
CA PRO A 110 -6.25 -12.09 -9.78
C PRO A 110 -6.94 -13.42 -10.14
N LYS A 111 -6.85 -13.84 -11.41
CA LYS A 111 -7.23 -15.20 -11.83
C LYS A 111 -6.04 -16.13 -11.61
N VAL A 112 -6.22 -17.11 -10.73
CA VAL A 112 -5.17 -18.04 -10.30
C VAL A 112 -5.48 -19.44 -10.83
N ASN A 113 -4.50 -20.09 -11.45
CA ASN A 113 -4.64 -21.47 -11.93
C ASN A 113 -4.49 -22.49 -10.78
N GLY A 114 -4.65 -23.78 -11.09
CA GLY A 114 -4.54 -24.87 -10.10
C GLY A 114 -3.19 -24.98 -9.39
N SER A 115 -2.11 -24.42 -9.96
CA SER A 115 -0.78 -24.40 -9.34
C SER A 115 -0.51 -23.17 -8.47
N GLY A 116 -1.46 -22.25 -8.35
CA GLY A 116 -1.29 -21.01 -7.59
C GLY A 116 -0.63 -19.87 -8.38
N THR A 117 -0.53 -19.98 -9.70
CA THR A 117 0.05 -18.94 -10.58
C THR A 117 -1.04 -18.01 -11.08
N ILE A 118 -0.79 -16.70 -11.03
CA ILE A 118 -1.66 -15.69 -11.65
C ILE A 118 -1.52 -15.81 -13.17
N VAL A 119 -2.63 -16.04 -13.87
CA VAL A 119 -2.67 -16.21 -15.33
C VAL A 119 -3.43 -15.10 -16.03
N ALA A 120 -4.26 -14.35 -15.31
CA ALA A 120 -5.01 -13.22 -15.82
C ALA A 120 -5.55 -12.37 -14.65
N TRP A 121 -6.27 -11.30 -14.99
CA TRP A 121 -6.97 -10.43 -14.03
C TRP A 121 -8.47 -10.43 -14.34
N ASP A 122 -9.29 -10.48 -13.29
CA ASP A 122 -10.73 -10.32 -13.36
C ASP A 122 -11.08 -8.88 -12.98
N VAL A 123 -11.10 -8.01 -13.98
CA VAL A 123 -11.33 -6.57 -13.82
C VAL A 123 -12.21 -6.02 -14.93
N VAL A 124 -12.94 -4.95 -14.63
CA VAL A 124 -13.79 -4.26 -15.61
C VAL A 124 -13.02 -3.09 -16.22
N PHE A 125 -12.33 -2.31 -15.38
CA PHE A 125 -11.63 -1.11 -15.83
C PHE A 125 -10.20 -1.40 -16.31
N ALA A 126 -9.90 -0.94 -17.52
CA ALA A 126 -8.58 -1.05 -18.16
C ALA A 126 -7.96 -2.46 -18.03
N PRO A 127 -8.63 -3.52 -18.54
CA PRO A 127 -8.22 -4.92 -18.33
C PRO A 127 -6.93 -5.32 -19.05
N LYS A 128 -6.46 -4.50 -20.01
CA LYS A 128 -5.24 -4.76 -20.79
C LYS A 128 -3.95 -4.35 -20.07
N ARG A 129 -4.01 -3.84 -18.84
CA ARG A 129 -2.82 -3.50 -18.03
C ARG A 129 -2.08 -4.79 -17.65
N ASP A 130 -0.75 -4.73 -17.66
CA ASP A 130 0.10 -5.87 -17.24
C ASP A 130 -0.23 -6.32 -15.81
N PHE A 131 -0.42 -5.35 -14.92
CA PHE A 131 -0.93 -5.54 -13.56
C PHE A 131 -2.28 -4.83 -13.44
N ALA A 132 -3.33 -5.51 -13.92
CA ALA A 132 -4.68 -4.99 -13.82
C ALA A 132 -5.27 -5.25 -12.43
N ILE A 133 -4.80 -4.49 -11.45
CA ILE A 133 -5.24 -4.54 -10.06
C ILE A 133 -5.33 -3.12 -9.47
N ASP A 134 -6.11 -2.97 -8.42
CA ASP A 134 -6.20 -1.75 -7.60
C ASP A 134 -5.00 -1.62 -6.64
N MET A 135 -4.74 -0.39 -6.18
CA MET A 135 -3.66 -0.07 -5.25
C MET A 135 -3.77 -0.84 -3.92
N ALA A 136 -5.00 -1.05 -3.40
CA ALA A 136 -5.23 -1.80 -2.19
C ALA A 136 -5.09 -3.32 -2.37
N GLY A 137 -4.92 -3.80 -3.61
CA GLY A 137 -4.90 -5.22 -3.98
C GLY A 137 -3.54 -5.90 -3.90
N PHE A 138 -2.48 -5.19 -3.51
CA PHE A 138 -1.15 -5.79 -3.46
C PHE A 138 -0.26 -5.24 -2.34
N ALA A 139 0.76 -6.00 -1.95
CA ALA A 139 1.85 -5.54 -1.10
C ALA A 139 3.20 -6.07 -1.57
N VAL A 140 4.27 -5.37 -1.20
CA VAL A 140 5.63 -5.67 -1.65
C VAL A 140 6.56 -5.90 -0.47
N ASN A 141 7.36 -6.97 -0.54
CA ASN A 141 8.37 -7.25 0.45
C ASN A 141 9.54 -6.26 0.32
N MET A 142 9.95 -5.64 1.43
CA MET A 142 11.05 -4.65 1.42
C MET A 142 12.37 -5.24 0.93
N LYS A 143 12.60 -6.55 1.12
CA LYS A 143 13.77 -7.24 0.58
C LYS A 143 13.83 -7.19 -0.95
N LEU A 144 12.68 -7.18 -1.63
CA LEU A 144 12.63 -7.00 -3.08
C LEU A 144 12.94 -5.55 -3.45
N MET A 145 12.31 -4.58 -2.78
CA MET A 145 12.53 -3.15 -3.01
C MET A 145 14.01 -2.74 -2.90
N HIS A 146 14.74 -3.29 -1.93
CA HIS A 146 16.17 -3.00 -1.75
C HIS A 146 17.06 -3.60 -2.84
N LYS A 147 16.61 -4.62 -3.58
CA LYS A 147 17.37 -5.24 -4.68
C LYS A 147 17.21 -4.50 -6.01
N THR A 148 16.16 -3.71 -6.15
CA THR A 148 15.78 -3.03 -7.40
C THR A 148 16.26 -1.57 -7.40
N LYS A 149 17.35 -1.27 -6.68
CA LYS A 149 18.01 0.04 -6.70
C LYS A 149 18.84 0.25 -7.95
#